data_AF-A0A1G2CF01-F1
#
_entry.id   AF-A0A1G2CF01-F1
#
_cell.length_a   1.000
_cell.length_b   1.000
_cell.length_c   1.000
_cell.angle_alpha   90.00
_cell.angle_beta   90.00
_cell.angle_gamma   90.00
#
_symmetry.space_group_name_H-M   'P 1'
#
loop_
_entity.id
_entity.type
_entity.pdbx_description
1 polymer ?
#
loop_
_entity_poly.entity_id
_entity_poly.type
_entity_poly.pdbx_seq_one_letter_code
_entity_poly.pdbx_strand_id
1 'polypeptide(L)'
;MDFLKYALWPAVKVRLTYWWWVVKYDGKKNIPPDVVFGRMAASMKRTSDNLVQALRTFPPDMDEKEKAKFMNLLLEAGALENEVQKIKMKKLTEGEKTKA
;
A
#
# COMPACT_ATOMS: atom_id res chain seq x y z
N MET A 1 8.79 26.76 29.29
CA MET A 1 9.44 25.43 29.18
C MET A 1 8.64 24.45 28.31
N ASP A 2 7.40 24.79 27.91
CA ASP A 2 6.54 23.92 27.09
C ASP A 2 6.94 23.82 25.61
N PHE A 3 7.44 24.89 25.00
CA PHE A 3 7.77 24.90 23.56
C PHE A 3 8.85 23.87 23.16
N LEU A 4 9.86 23.67 24.01
CA LEU A 4 10.90 22.66 23.78
C LEU A 4 10.35 21.22 23.83
N LYS A 5 9.37 20.97 24.70
CA LYS A 5 8.80 19.65 24.92
C LYS A 5 7.75 19.28 23.86
N TYR A 6 6.97 20.26 23.41
CA TYR A 6 5.86 20.05 22.46
C TYR A 6 6.19 20.37 21.00
N ALA A 7 7.23 21.17 20.71
CA ALA A 7 7.61 21.50 19.33
C ALA A 7 8.97 20.89 18.94
N LEU A 8 9.99 21.04 19.79
CA LEU A 8 11.35 20.62 19.44
C LEU A 8 11.56 19.11 19.57
N TRP A 9 11.10 18.51 20.67
CA TRP A 9 11.30 17.08 20.90
C TRP A 9 10.59 16.18 19.86
N PRO A 10 9.33 16.47 19.46
CA PRO A 10 8.66 15.73 18.40
C PRO A 10 9.40 15.87 17.07
N ALA A 11 9.86 17.08 16.72
CA ALA A 11 10.59 17.32 15.47
C ALA A 11 11.93 16.54 15.41
N VAL A 12 12.67 16.51 16.51
CA VAL A 12 13.92 15.73 16.62
C VAL A 12 13.63 14.23 16.57
N LYS A 13 12.58 13.75 17.25
CA LYS A 13 12.18 12.33 17.24
C LYS A 13 11.78 11.87 15.83
N VAL A 14 11.01 12.67 15.09
CA VAL A 14 10.64 12.38 13.70
C VAL A 14 11.87 12.33 12.81
N ARG A 15 12.79 13.32 12.92
CA ARG A 15 14.04 13.34 12.16
C ARG A 15 14.93 12.13 12.47
N LEU A 16 15.10 11.75 13.74
CA LEU A 16 15.90 10.58 14.13
C LEU A 16 15.29 9.27 13.64
N THR A 17 13.96 9.12 13.73
CA THR A 17 13.27 7.93 13.23
C THR A 17 13.41 7.81 11.72
N TYR A 18 13.29 8.94 11.00
CA TYR A 18 13.52 9.00 9.56
C TYR A 18 14.98 8.66 9.22
N TRP A 19 15.95 9.25 9.92
CA TRP A 19 17.37 9.01 9.68
C TRP A 19 17.76 7.56 9.96
N TRP A 20 17.25 6.98 11.05
CA TRP A 20 17.39 5.55 11.35
C TRP A 20 16.80 4.68 10.24
N TRP A 21 15.64 5.04 9.69
CA TRP A 21 15.05 4.37 8.54
C TRP A 21 15.92 4.48 7.28
N VAL A 22 16.48 5.67 7.00
CA VAL A 22 17.36 5.89 5.86
C VAL A 22 18.65 5.08 5.99
N VAL A 23 19.27 5.05 7.18
CA VAL A 23 20.50 4.29 7.44
C VAL A 23 20.23 2.78 7.41
N LYS A 24 19.12 2.32 7.99
CA LYS A 24 18.78 0.90 8.06
C LYS A 24 18.37 0.31 6.70
N TYR A 25 17.73 1.11 5.85
CA TYR A 25 17.19 0.67 4.57
C TYR A 25 17.87 1.34 3.37
N ASP A 26 19.01 1.97 3.59
CA ASP A 26 19.89 2.60 2.58
C ASP A 26 19.15 3.49 1.54
N GLY A 27 18.17 4.26 2.03
CA GLY A 27 17.30 5.10 1.19
C GLY A 27 16.31 4.33 0.29
N LYS A 28 15.81 4.98 -0.78
CA LYS A 28 14.77 4.45 -1.71
C LYS A 28 15.06 3.07 -2.31
N LYS A 29 16.29 2.56 -2.22
CA LYS A 29 16.77 1.37 -2.94
C LYS A 29 16.64 0.05 -2.18
N ASN A 30 16.52 0.04 -0.85
CA ASN A 30 16.53 -1.20 -0.08
C ASN A 30 15.38 -1.29 0.94
N ILE A 31 14.18 -0.87 0.52
CA ILE A 31 12.96 -1.12 1.31
C ILE A 31 12.67 -2.62 1.22
N PRO A 32 12.49 -3.34 2.36
CA PRO A 32 12.21 -4.76 2.32
C PRO A 32 10.96 -5.02 1.50
N PRO A 33 11.00 -5.94 0.53
CA PRO A 33 9.87 -6.22 -0.35
C PRO A 33 8.63 -6.55 0.47
N ASP A 34 8.77 -7.28 1.57
CA ASP A 34 7.76 -7.62 2.56
C ASP A 34 7.03 -6.39 3.15
N VAL A 35 7.74 -5.29 3.43
CA VAL A 35 7.12 -4.04 3.92
C VAL A 35 6.34 -3.33 2.81
N VAL A 36 6.90 -3.29 1.60
CA VAL A 36 6.23 -2.68 0.43
C VAL A 36 4.97 -3.46 0.06
N PHE A 37 5.09 -4.79 -0.06
CA PHE A 37 3.97 -5.66 -0.39
C PHE A 37 2.91 -5.67 0.71
N GLY A 38 3.29 -5.60 1.99
CA GLY A 38 2.34 -5.45 3.09
C GLY A 38 1.54 -4.15 2.99
N ARG A 39 2.20 -3.03 2.69
CA ARG A 39 1.53 -1.72 2.49
C ARG A 39 0.66 -1.72 1.22
N MET A 40 1.12 -2.31 0.13
CA MET A 40 0.36 -2.44 -1.13
C MET A 40 -0.88 -3.31 -0.94
N ALA A 41 -0.77 -4.46 -0.27
CA ALA A 41 -1.92 -5.33 0.04
C ALA A 41 -2.94 -4.61 0.92
N ALA A 42 -2.49 -3.86 1.94
CA ALA A 42 -3.38 -3.06 2.77
C ALA A 42 -4.10 -1.96 1.97
N SER A 43 -3.40 -1.29 1.05
CA SER A 43 -4.00 -0.29 0.16
C SER A 43 -4.99 -0.91 -0.81
N MET A 44 -4.66 -2.05 -1.44
CA MET A 44 -5.56 -2.77 -2.37
C MET A 44 -6.83 -3.24 -1.67
N LYS A 45 -6.71 -3.82 -0.47
CA LYS A 45 -7.87 -4.22 0.34
C LYS A 45 -8.79 -3.02 0.62
N ARG A 46 -8.21 -1.87 0.99
CA ARG A 46 -8.96 -0.64 1.23
C ARG A 46 -9.65 -0.12 -0.05
N THR A 47 -8.99 -0.21 -1.19
CA THR A 47 -9.59 0.16 -2.48
C THR A 47 -10.74 -0.77 -2.85
N SER A 48 -10.59 -2.08 -2.65
CA SER A 48 -11.68 -3.06 -2.85
C SER A 48 -12.87 -2.77 -1.95
N ASP A 49 -12.64 -2.56 -0.65
CA ASP A 49 -13.68 -2.21 0.32
C ASP A 49 -14.41 -0.90 -0.07
N ASN A 50 -13.67 0.11 -0.54
CA ASN A 50 -14.24 1.36 -1.02
C ASN A 50 -15.08 1.16 -2.29
N LEU A 51 -14.64 0.32 -3.22
CA LEU A 51 -15.39 -0.02 -4.43
C LEU A 51 -16.68 -0.77 -4.09
N VAL A 52 -16.65 -1.68 -3.12
CA VAL A 52 -17.84 -2.38 -2.62
C VAL A 52 -18.80 -1.43 -1.90
N GLN A 53 -18.29 -0.46 -1.14
CA GLN A 53 -19.13 0.55 -0.50
C GLN A 53 -19.78 1.48 -1.52
N ALA A 54 -19.02 1.94 -2.50
CA ALA A 54 -19.55 2.67 -3.66
C ALA A 54 -20.60 1.82 -4.40
N LEU A 55 -20.42 0.49 -4.47
CA LEU A 55 -21.42 -0.43 -5.01
C LEU A 55 -22.74 -0.41 -4.23
N ARG A 56 -22.67 -0.31 -2.91
CA ARG A 56 -23.86 -0.27 -2.03
C ARG A 56 -24.54 1.10 -2.03
N THR A 57 -23.82 2.16 -2.36
CA THR A 57 -24.34 3.53 -2.44
C THR A 57 -24.74 3.90 -3.87
N PHE A 58 -24.82 2.93 -4.79
CA PHE A 58 -25.20 3.20 -6.17
C PHE A 58 -26.61 3.80 -6.26
N PRO A 59 -26.77 4.96 -6.93
CA PRO A 59 -28.08 5.47 -7.28
C PRO A 59 -28.76 4.50 -8.26
N PRO A 60 -30.07 4.23 -8.11
CA PRO A 60 -30.82 3.37 -9.04
C PRO A 60 -30.93 3.96 -10.46
N ASP A 61 -30.61 5.25 -10.62
CA ASP A 61 -30.88 6.05 -11.82
C ASP A 61 -29.65 6.21 -12.72
N MET A 62 -28.57 5.48 -12.43
CA MET A 62 -27.27 5.64 -13.09
C MET A 62 -27.22 4.99 -14.48
N ASP A 63 -26.53 5.61 -15.43
CA ASP A 63 -26.40 5.12 -16.81
C ASP A 63 -25.69 3.75 -16.86
N GLU A 64 -26.17 2.85 -17.72
CA GLU A 64 -25.61 1.49 -17.88
C GLU A 64 -24.11 1.51 -18.23
N LYS A 65 -23.65 2.56 -18.91
CA LYS A 65 -22.23 2.75 -19.25
C LYS A 65 -21.37 3.05 -18.02
N GLU A 66 -21.88 3.79 -17.06
CA GLU A 66 -21.17 4.11 -15.82
C GLU A 66 -21.06 2.86 -14.94
N LYS A 67 -22.14 2.07 -14.87
CA LYS A 67 -22.16 0.78 -14.19
C LYS A 67 -21.17 -0.21 -14.82
N ALA A 68 -21.12 -0.28 -16.15
CA ALA A 68 -20.17 -1.12 -16.87
C ALA A 68 -18.71 -0.70 -16.63
N LYS A 69 -18.42 0.60 -16.66
CA LYS A 69 -17.08 1.13 -16.32
C LYS A 69 -16.68 0.78 -14.89
N PHE A 70 -17.61 0.87 -13.95
CA PHE A 70 -17.34 0.53 -12.57
C PHE A 70 -17.07 -0.96 -12.35
N MET A 71 -17.82 -1.84 -13.03
CA MET A 71 -17.56 -3.27 -13.01
C MET A 71 -16.20 -3.62 -13.63
N ASN A 72 -15.80 -2.94 -14.70
CA ASN A 72 -14.46 -3.09 -15.27
C ASN A 72 -13.36 -2.66 -14.28
N LEU A 73 -13.55 -1.55 -13.55
CA LEU A 73 -12.60 -1.11 -12.52
C LEU A 73 -12.46 -2.13 -11.38
N LEU A 74 -13.56 -2.77 -10.98
CA LEU A 74 -13.52 -3.86 -9.99
C LEU A 74 -12.75 -5.08 -10.50
N LEU A 75 -12.94 -5.46 -11.76
CA LEU A 75 -12.22 -6.57 -12.39
C LEU A 75 -10.72 -6.27 -12.52
N GLU A 76 -10.36 -5.06 -12.96
CA GLU A 76 -8.97 -4.61 -13.05
C GLU A 76 -8.29 -4.57 -11.68
N ALA A 77 -8.98 -4.10 -10.64
CA ALA A 77 -8.46 -4.11 -9.28
C ALA A 77 -8.17 -5.53 -8.78
N GLY A 78 -9.05 -6.49 -9.06
CA GLY A 78 -8.84 -7.90 -8.73
C GLY A 78 -7.71 -8.56 -9.53
N ALA A 79 -7.56 -8.21 -10.81
CA ALA A 79 -6.44 -8.66 -11.64
C ALA A 79 -5.10 -8.12 -11.08
N LEU A 80 -5.06 -6.85 -10.69
CA LEU A 80 -3.89 -6.21 -10.11
C LEU A 80 -3.49 -6.85 -8.77
N GLU A 81 -4.46 -7.19 -7.92
CA GLU A 81 -4.20 -7.91 -6.66
C GLU A 81 -3.55 -9.28 -6.91
N ASN A 82 -4.05 -10.03 -7.90
CA ASN A 82 -3.48 -11.30 -8.30
C ASN A 82 -2.05 -11.17 -8.85
N GLU A 83 -1.76 -10.14 -9.64
CA GLU A 83 -0.40 -9.88 -10.12
C GLU A 83 0.57 -9.53 -8.98
N VAL A 84 0.14 -8.71 -8.03
CA VAL A 84 0.96 -8.38 -6.85
C VAL A 84 1.22 -9.62 -6.00
N GLN A 85 0.25 -10.51 -5.84
CA GLN A 85 0.45 -11.80 -5.16
C GLN A 85 1.47 -12.70 -5.87
N LYS A 86 1.40 -12.79 -7.21
CA LYS A 86 2.37 -13.55 -8.02
C LYS A 86 3.79 -13.00 -7.89
N ILE A 87 3.95 -11.68 -7.93
CA ILE A 87 5.25 -11.01 -7.76
C ILE A 87 5.80 -11.25 -6.35
N LYS A 88 4.94 -11.22 -5.32
CA LYS A 88 5.33 -11.54 -3.93
C LYS A 88 5.86 -12.97 -3.82
N MET A 89 5.14 -13.96 -4.35
CA MET A 89 5.57 -15.37 -4.39
C MET A 89 6.91 -15.55 -5.11
N LYS A 90 7.09 -14.88 -6.27
CA LYS A 90 8.32 -14.92 -7.05
C LYS A 90 9.52 -14.33 -6.32
N LYS A 91 9.35 -13.18 -5.64
CA LYS A 91 10.44 -12.56 -4.87
C LYS A 91 10.82 -13.34 -3.61
N LEU A 92 9.86 -14.00 -2.96
CA LEU A 92 10.13 -14.89 -1.83
C LEU A 92 10.97 -16.11 -2.25
N THR A 93 10.63 -16.72 -3.39
CA THR A 93 11.36 -17.88 -3.94
C THR A 93 12.74 -17.54 -4.51
N GLU A 94 12.96 -16.32 -5.00
CA GLU A 94 14.29 -15.84 -5.44
C GLU A 94 15.20 -15.44 -4.26
N GLY A 95 14.62 -14.96 -3.16
CA GLY A 95 15.35 -14.61 -1.93
C GLY A 95 15.83 -15.82 -1.12
N GLU A 96 15.19 -16.98 -1.26
CA GLU A 96 15.66 -18.24 -0.65
C GLU A 96 16.85 -18.84 -1.42
N LYS A 97 16.88 -18.72 -2.75
CA LYS A 97 17.99 -19.24 -3.59
C LYS A 97 19.30 -18.47 -3.48
N THR A 98 19.27 -17.24 -2.96
CA THR A 98 20.47 -16.40 -2.76
C THR A 98 21.05 -16.52 -1.34
N LYS A 99 20.39 -17.26 -0.45
CA LYS A 99 20.84 -17.57 0.91
C LYS A 99 21.27 -19.03 1.11
N ALA A 100 21.16 -19.86 0.07
CA ALA A 100 21.58 -21.25 0.05
C ALA A 100 22.95 -21.42 -0.61
#